data_AF-S9TGJ4-F1
#
_entry.id   AF-S9TGJ4-F1
#
_cell.length_a   1.000
_cell.length_b   1.000
_cell.length_c   1.000
_cell.angle_alpha   90.00
_cell.angle_beta   90.00
_cell.angle_gamma   90.00
#
_symmetry.space_group_name_H-M   'P 1'
#
loop_
_entity.id
_entity.type
_entity.pdbx_description
1 polymer ?
#
loop_
_entity_poly.entity_id
_entity_poly.type
_entity_poly.pdbx_seq_one_letter_code
_entity_poly.pdbx_strand_id
1 'polypeptide(L)'
;MPLDGVTLIDSPGLCFPLLGVPPPLQAVMGTHQIAQTRDPASGVAYLALHLFLERYYHLRRVDDDEATAADADAIQAWSAYEVCESYAKKKGFFVKHGKGALDVHRAAMALLQEVYDGKLVLYWRPPELNLLRSRQFETEMAPFLSLPVFARE
;
A
#
# COMPACT_ATOMS: atom_id res chain seq x y z
N MET A 1 28.11 32.55 -3.73
CA MET A 1 28.62 31.38 -2.99
C MET A 1 27.60 31.05 -1.91
N PRO A 2 27.46 29.78 -1.46
CA PRO A 2 26.63 29.48 -0.30
C PRO A 2 27.11 30.35 0.87
N LEU A 3 26.18 30.98 1.59
CA LEU A 3 26.44 31.89 2.70
C LEU A 3 27.27 31.23 3.80
N ASP A 4 28.14 32.02 4.43
CA ASP A 4 29.29 31.61 5.24
C ASP A 4 28.96 30.61 6.36
N GLY A 5 29.57 29.41 6.30
CA GLY A 5 29.66 28.48 7.45
C GLY A 5 28.73 27.26 7.47
N VAL A 6 27.90 27.04 6.45
CA VAL A 6 27.02 25.84 6.39
C VAL A 6 27.44 24.90 5.26
N THR A 7 27.71 23.64 5.61
CA THR A 7 27.97 22.55 4.65
C THR A 7 26.80 21.58 4.64
N LEU A 8 26.18 21.41 3.47
CA LEU A 8 25.14 20.41 3.27
C LEU A 8 25.78 19.06 2.94
N ILE A 9 25.39 18.02 3.68
CA ILE A 9 25.84 16.64 3.48
C ILE A 9 24.59 15.80 3.25
N ASP A 10 24.56 15.06 2.14
CA ASP A 10 23.52 14.09 1.83
C ASP A 10 24.05 12.67 2.03
N SER A 11 23.17 11.75 2.44
CA SER A 11 23.49 10.33 2.62
C SER A 11 22.65 9.49 1.68
N PRO A 12 23.14 8.31 1.22
CA PRO A 12 22.30 7.40 0.45
C PRO A 12 21.06 6.98 1.26
N GLY A 13 19.99 6.58 0.57
CA GLY A 13 18.80 6.02 1.20
C GLY A 13 19.14 4.76 1.98
N LEU A 14 18.72 4.71 3.25
CA LEU A 14 18.89 3.58 4.15
C LEU A 14 17.51 3.08 4.58
N CYS A 15 17.32 1.76 4.61
CA CYS A 15 16.17 1.12 5.23
C CYS A 15 16.63 0.36 6.46
N PHE A 16 16.22 0.81 7.65
CA PHE A 16 16.50 0.07 8.88
C PHE A 16 15.61 -1.17 8.98
N PRO A 17 16.07 -2.27 9.59
CA PRO A 17 15.23 -3.44 9.81
C PRO A 17 14.09 -3.08 10.77
N LEU A 18 12.85 -3.09 10.27
CA LEU A 18 11.66 -2.93 11.09
C LEU A 18 11.00 -4.30 11.28
N LEU A 19 11.00 -4.78 12.53
CA LEU A 19 10.40 -6.06 12.88
C LEU A 19 8.88 -5.94 12.95
N GLY A 20 8.17 -7.03 12.63
CA GLY A 20 6.72 -7.09 12.77
C GLY A 20 5.90 -6.43 11.64
N VAL A 21 6.54 -5.90 10.59
CA VAL A 21 5.80 -5.36 9.44
C VAL A 21 5.39 -6.51 8.51
N PRO A 22 4.09 -6.71 8.24
CA PRO A 22 3.65 -7.80 7.37
C PRO A 22 4.09 -7.56 5.92
N PRO A 23 4.45 -8.62 5.15
CA PRO A 23 4.92 -8.46 3.77
C PRO A 23 4.01 -7.67 2.82
N PRO A 24 2.66 -7.77 2.91
CA PRO A 24 1.77 -6.93 2.11
C PRO A 24 1.96 -5.44 2.35
N LEU A 25 2.15 -5.03 3.62
CA LEU A 25 2.38 -3.63 3.98
C LEU A 25 3.76 -3.16 3.49
N GLN A 26 4.77 -4.03 3.56
CA GLN A 26 6.10 -3.74 2.99
C GLN A 26 6.05 -3.47 1.48
N ALA A 27 5.21 -4.22 0.74
CA ALA A 27 4.96 -4.00 -0.67
C ALA A 27 4.18 -2.70 -0.93
N VAL A 28 3.26 -2.29 -0.06
CA VAL A 28 2.56 -1.00 -0.20
C VAL A 28 3.49 0.18 0.11
N MET A 29 4.37 0.02 1.10
CA MET A 29 5.31 1.07 1.52
C MET A 29 6.53 1.23 0.61
N GLY A 30 6.80 0.29 -0.30
CA GLY A 30 7.97 0.34 -1.15
C GLY A 30 9.29 0.10 -0.43
N THR A 31 9.30 -0.75 0.61
CA THR A 31 10.54 -1.12 1.33
C THR A 31 11.49 -1.96 0.47
N HIS A 32 11.01 -2.51 -0.64
CA HIS A 32 11.77 -3.24 -1.64
C HIS A 32 11.34 -2.83 -3.06
N GLN A 33 12.17 -3.14 -4.05
CA GLN A 33 11.85 -2.84 -5.44
C GLN A 33 10.59 -3.59 -5.87
N ILE A 34 9.59 -2.87 -6.37
CA ILE A 34 8.33 -3.44 -6.87
C ILE A 34 8.56 -4.51 -7.96
N ALA A 35 9.59 -4.34 -8.79
CA ALA A 35 9.97 -5.30 -9.82
C ALA A 35 10.41 -6.67 -9.25
N GLN A 36 10.76 -6.73 -7.96
CA GLN A 36 11.18 -7.94 -7.26
C GLN A 36 10.07 -8.52 -6.36
N THR A 37 8.92 -7.85 -6.27
CA THR A 37 7.78 -8.32 -5.48
C THR A 37 7.19 -9.57 -6.11
N ARG A 38 7.32 -10.72 -5.43
CA ARG A 38 6.83 -12.02 -5.93
C ARG A 38 5.30 -12.15 -5.87
N ASP A 39 4.67 -11.45 -4.94
CA ASP A 39 3.22 -11.47 -4.71
C ASP A 39 2.68 -10.04 -4.56
N PRO A 40 2.53 -9.29 -5.66
CA PRO A 40 1.97 -7.94 -5.64
C PRO A 40 0.47 -7.94 -5.31
N ALA A 41 -0.23 -9.06 -5.54
CA ALA A 41 -1.66 -9.18 -5.25
C ALA A 41 -1.94 -9.06 -3.75
N SER A 42 -1.06 -9.55 -2.89
CA SER A 42 -1.16 -9.35 -1.43
C SER A 42 -1.13 -7.87 -1.02
N GLY A 43 -0.28 -7.06 -1.65
CA GLY A 43 -0.24 -5.61 -1.43
C GLY A 43 -1.54 -4.94 -1.87
N VAL A 44 -2.11 -5.35 -3.01
CA VAL A 44 -3.43 -4.89 -3.45
C VAL A 44 -4.53 -5.33 -2.49
N ALA A 45 -4.46 -6.53 -1.94
CA ALA A 45 -5.40 -6.98 -0.91
C ALA A 45 -5.33 -6.09 0.33
N TYR A 46 -4.12 -5.72 0.78
CA TYR A 46 -3.96 -4.76 1.86
C TYR A 46 -4.58 -3.41 1.53
N LEU A 47 -4.38 -2.89 0.31
CA LEU A 47 -5.01 -1.65 -0.14
C LEU A 47 -6.54 -1.75 -0.16
N ALA A 48 -7.09 -2.84 -0.69
CA ALA A 48 -8.54 -3.06 -0.79
C ALA A 48 -9.23 -3.18 0.58
N LEU A 49 -8.51 -3.59 1.63
CA LEU A 49 -9.02 -3.58 3.01
C LEU A 49 -9.19 -2.18 3.58
N HIS A 50 -8.45 -1.19 3.06
CA HIS A 50 -8.41 0.17 3.60
C HIS A 50 -9.02 1.21 2.65
N LEU A 51 -9.12 0.90 1.36
CA LEU A 51 -9.54 1.79 0.29
C LEU A 51 -10.58 1.10 -0.61
N PHE A 52 -11.59 1.86 -1.05
CA PHE A 52 -12.58 1.40 -2.02
C PHE A 52 -12.02 1.50 -3.45
N LEU A 53 -11.10 0.59 -3.81
CA LEU A 53 -10.39 0.59 -5.09
C LEU A 53 -11.34 0.46 -6.29
N GLU A 54 -12.37 -0.37 -6.16
CA GLU A 54 -13.41 -0.57 -7.17
C GLU A 54 -14.17 0.73 -7.48
N ARG A 55 -14.46 1.53 -6.46
CA ARG A 55 -15.12 2.84 -6.62
C ARG A 55 -14.16 3.86 -7.18
N TYR A 56 -12.93 3.93 -6.64
CA TYR A 56 -11.91 4.88 -7.06
C TYR A 56 -11.57 4.72 -8.55
N TYR A 57 -11.41 3.49 -9.00
CA TYR A 57 -11.09 3.19 -10.39
C TYR A 57 -12.33 2.92 -11.24
N HIS A 58 -13.55 3.08 -10.74
CA HIS A 58 -14.80 2.77 -11.46
C HIS A 58 -14.74 1.41 -12.17
N LEU A 59 -14.39 0.37 -11.42
CA LEU A 59 -14.27 -0.99 -11.93
C LEU A 59 -15.64 -1.64 -12.06
N ARG A 60 -15.76 -2.54 -13.04
CA ARG A 60 -16.88 -3.46 -13.19
C ARG A 60 -16.31 -4.86 -13.20
N ARG A 61 -16.98 -5.79 -12.51
CA ARG A 61 -16.51 -7.18 -12.48
C ARG A 61 -16.53 -7.75 -13.89
N VAL A 62 -15.60 -8.66 -14.14
CA VAL A 62 -15.47 -9.28 -15.46
C VAL A 62 -16.69 -10.14 -15.77
N ASP A 63 -17.23 -10.82 -14.77
CA ASP A 63 -18.37 -11.73 -14.88
C ASP A 63 -19.75 -11.05 -14.87
N ASP A 64 -19.81 -9.77 -14.46
CA ASP A 64 -21.08 -9.03 -14.33
C ASP A 64 -21.55 -8.39 -15.66
N ASP A 65 -20.86 -8.62 -16.78
CA ASP A 65 -21.25 -8.06 -18.08
C ASP A 65 -22.66 -8.53 -18.54
N GLU A 66 -23.21 -9.60 -17.94
CA GLU A 66 -24.58 -10.11 -18.18
C GLU A 66 -25.59 -9.74 -17.07
N ALA A 67 -25.14 -9.26 -15.90
CA ALA A 67 -26.03 -8.92 -14.80
C ALA A 67 -26.58 -7.49 -15.00
N THR A 68 -27.88 -7.41 -15.30
CA THR A 68 -28.64 -6.15 -15.30
C THR A 68 -28.36 -5.34 -14.03
N ALA A 69 -28.24 -4.02 -14.17
CA ALA A 69 -27.92 -3.03 -13.13
C ALA A 69 -28.86 -3.01 -11.88
N ALA A 70 -29.75 -3.99 -11.74
CA ALA A 70 -30.73 -4.13 -10.68
C ALA A 70 -30.17 -4.76 -9.38
N ASP A 71 -29.04 -5.47 -9.43
CA ASP A 71 -28.43 -6.12 -8.25
C ASP A 71 -27.17 -5.40 -7.72
N ALA A 72 -26.89 -4.19 -8.20
CA ALA A 72 -25.72 -3.38 -7.80
C ALA A 72 -25.74 -2.91 -6.32
N ASP A 73 -26.85 -3.13 -5.61
CA ASP A 73 -27.04 -2.74 -4.21
C ASP A 73 -26.72 -3.87 -3.20
N ALA A 74 -26.47 -5.09 -3.67
CA ALA A 74 -25.85 -6.10 -2.82
C ALA A 74 -24.37 -5.72 -2.66
N ILE A 75 -23.97 -5.28 -1.46
CA ILE A 75 -22.57 -5.03 -1.09
C ILE A 75 -21.84 -6.38 -1.06
N GLN A 76 -21.56 -6.94 -2.23
CA GLN A 76 -20.68 -8.09 -2.32
C GLN A 76 -19.25 -7.57 -2.23
N ALA A 77 -18.55 -7.98 -1.18
CA ALA A 77 -17.16 -7.60 -0.98
C ALA A 77 -16.33 -8.03 -2.18
N TRP A 78 -15.54 -7.11 -2.73
CA TRP A 78 -14.59 -7.41 -3.80
C TRP A 78 -13.36 -8.11 -3.22
N SER A 79 -12.96 -9.21 -3.84
CA SER A 79 -11.66 -9.83 -3.59
C SER A 79 -10.55 -9.04 -4.29
N ALA A 80 -9.33 -9.15 -3.77
CA ALA A 80 -8.15 -8.55 -4.40
C ALA A 80 -7.93 -9.06 -5.84
N TYR A 81 -8.28 -10.33 -6.08
CA TYR A 81 -8.21 -10.93 -7.42
C TYR A 81 -9.19 -10.24 -8.38
N GLU A 82 -10.47 -10.11 -8.01
CA GLU A 82 -11.49 -9.44 -8.84
C GLU A 82 -11.13 -7.98 -9.14
N VAL A 83 -10.56 -7.26 -8.15
CA VAL A 83 -10.06 -5.89 -8.36
C VAL A 83 -8.96 -5.87 -9.41
N CYS A 84 -7.95 -6.73 -9.26
CA CYS A 84 -6.83 -6.77 -10.19
C CYS A 84 -7.26 -7.23 -11.59
N GLU A 85 -8.15 -8.21 -11.68
CA GLU A 85 -8.69 -8.72 -12.94
C GLU A 85 -9.52 -7.67 -13.67
N SER A 86 -10.42 -6.99 -12.96
CA SER A 86 -11.22 -5.90 -13.52
C SER A 86 -10.35 -4.71 -13.93
N TYR A 87 -9.30 -4.41 -13.16
CA TYR A 87 -8.31 -3.39 -13.53
C TYR A 87 -7.51 -3.81 -14.77
N ALA A 88 -7.11 -5.08 -14.88
CA ALA A 88 -6.46 -5.64 -16.06
C ALA A 88 -7.34 -5.48 -17.31
N LYS A 89 -8.63 -5.84 -17.21
CA LYS A 89 -9.62 -5.68 -18.29
C LYS A 89 -9.73 -4.21 -18.71
N LYS A 90 -9.88 -3.30 -17.74
CA LYS A 90 -9.98 -1.86 -17.98
C LYS A 90 -8.73 -1.27 -18.66
N LYS A 91 -7.53 -1.74 -18.30
CA LYS A 91 -6.27 -1.28 -18.88
C LYS A 91 -5.83 -2.04 -20.13
N GLY A 92 -6.54 -3.10 -20.52
CA GLY A 92 -6.17 -3.96 -21.64
C GLY A 92 -4.93 -4.81 -21.39
N PHE A 93 -4.72 -5.26 -20.14
CA PHE A 93 -3.60 -6.14 -19.79
C PHE A 93 -3.98 -7.60 -20.03
N PHE A 94 -3.28 -8.25 -20.96
CA PHE A 94 -3.48 -9.64 -21.34
C PHE A 94 -2.17 -10.43 -21.28
N VAL A 95 -2.27 -11.70 -20.89
CA VAL A 95 -1.12 -12.61 -20.84
C VAL A 95 -0.68 -12.94 -22.27
N LYS A 96 0.63 -12.83 -22.54
CA LYS A 96 1.21 -13.20 -23.84
C LYS A 96 0.97 -14.69 -24.10
N HIS A 97 0.34 -15.02 -25.23
CA HIS A 97 -0.10 -16.39 -25.57
C HIS A 97 -1.15 -16.98 -24.61
N GLY A 98 -1.82 -16.16 -23.80
CA GLY A 98 -2.81 -16.61 -22.82
C GLY A 98 -4.23 -16.80 -23.35
N LYS A 99 -4.43 -16.85 -24.68
CA LYS A 99 -5.77 -17.01 -25.32
C LYS A 99 -6.83 -16.00 -24.83
N GLY A 100 -6.42 -14.76 -24.57
CA GLY A 100 -7.32 -13.70 -24.06
C GLY A 100 -7.44 -13.65 -22.54
N ALA A 101 -6.70 -14.48 -21.79
CA ALA A 101 -6.61 -14.36 -20.33
C ALA A 101 -6.03 -13.00 -19.90
N LEU A 102 -6.64 -12.41 -18.88
CA LEU A 102 -6.24 -11.13 -18.30
C LEU A 102 -4.96 -11.29 -17.46
N ASP A 103 -4.06 -10.32 -17.56
CA ASP A 103 -2.80 -10.31 -16.80
C ASP A 103 -2.99 -9.63 -15.44
N VAL A 104 -3.49 -10.42 -14.49
CA VAL A 104 -3.78 -10.03 -13.11
C VAL A 104 -2.51 -9.60 -12.37
N HIS A 105 -1.38 -10.27 -12.60
CA HIS A 105 -0.11 -9.94 -11.95
C HIS A 105 0.39 -8.56 -12.39
N ARG A 106 0.36 -8.28 -13.70
CA ARG A 106 0.72 -6.95 -14.23
C ARG A 106 -0.22 -5.86 -13.71
N ALA A 107 -1.51 -6.14 -13.59
CA ALA A 107 -2.46 -5.22 -12.98
C ALA A 107 -2.11 -4.90 -11.52
N ALA A 108 -1.78 -5.91 -10.71
CA ALA A 108 -1.39 -5.72 -9.32
C ALA A 108 -0.11 -4.87 -9.18
N MET A 109 0.91 -5.14 -10.00
CA MET A 109 2.11 -4.30 -10.05
C MET A 109 1.80 -2.87 -10.47
N ALA A 110 0.94 -2.67 -11.46
CA ALA A 110 0.56 -1.33 -11.89
C ALA A 110 -0.17 -0.56 -10.79
N LEU A 111 -1.07 -1.22 -10.03
CA LEU A 111 -1.75 -0.60 -8.88
C LEU A 111 -0.77 -0.20 -7.77
N LEU A 112 0.19 -1.06 -7.43
CA LEU A 112 1.24 -0.71 -6.46
C LEU A 112 2.13 0.44 -6.97
N GLN A 113 2.42 0.50 -8.27
CA GLN A 113 3.16 1.62 -8.84
C GLN A 113 2.39 2.95 -8.70
N GLU A 114 1.06 2.94 -8.86
CA GLU A 114 0.23 4.13 -8.62
C GLU A 114 0.31 4.62 -7.16
N VAL A 115 0.53 3.72 -6.19
CA VAL A 115 0.79 4.10 -4.79
C VAL A 115 2.13 4.82 -4.68
N TYR A 116 3.18 4.29 -5.31
CA TYR A 116 4.52 4.87 -5.23
C TYR A 116 4.61 6.21 -5.95
N ASP A 117 3.85 6.37 -7.03
CA ASP A 117 3.68 7.64 -7.75
C ASP A 117 2.84 8.66 -6.95
N GLY A 118 2.22 8.26 -5.83
CA GLY A 118 1.35 9.11 -5.02
C GLY A 118 -0.04 9.35 -5.61
N LYS A 119 -0.44 8.60 -6.65
CA LYS A 119 -1.77 8.70 -7.27
C LYS A 119 -2.83 7.91 -6.50
N LEU A 120 -2.42 6.89 -5.76
CA LEU A 120 -3.25 6.17 -4.79
C LEU A 120 -2.65 6.35 -3.40
N VAL A 121 -3.31 7.11 -2.53
CA VAL A 121 -2.75 7.50 -1.23
C VAL A 121 -3.42 6.73 -0.11
N LEU A 122 -2.60 6.09 0.73
CA LEU A 122 -2.99 5.57 2.03
C LEU A 122 -2.26 6.40 3.10
N TYR A 123 -2.98 6.87 4.11
CA TYR A 123 -2.40 7.54 5.26
C TYR A 123 -2.83 6.84 6.54
N TRP A 124 -1.92 6.80 7.51
CA TRP A 124 -2.23 6.35 8.86
C TRP A 124 -2.59 7.54 9.72
N ARG A 125 -3.62 7.37 10.54
CA ARG A 125 -3.91 8.32 11.62
C ARG A 125 -2.70 8.35 12.57
N PRO A 126 -2.28 9.54 13.05
CA PRO A 126 -1.22 9.61 14.06
C PRO A 126 -1.59 8.75 15.28
N PRO A 127 -0.59 8.11 15.94
CA PRO A 127 -0.84 7.34 17.14
C PRO A 127 -1.45 8.22 18.22
N GLU A 128 -2.32 7.65 19.05
CA GLU A 128 -2.84 8.36 20.20
C GLU A 128 -1.72 8.66 21.20
N LEU A 129 -1.77 9.82 21.86
CA LEU A 129 -0.80 10.20 22.90
C LEU A 129 -0.72 9.18 24.04
N ASN A 130 -1.81 8.44 24.27
CA ASN A 130 -1.86 7.36 25.26
C ASN A 130 -0.89 6.23 24.93
N LEU A 131 -0.54 6.00 23.66
CA LEU A 131 0.49 5.04 23.25
C LEU A 131 1.84 5.37 23.89
N LEU A 132 2.20 6.65 23.91
CA LEU A 132 3.46 7.13 24.51
C LEU A 132 3.49 6.98 26.04
N ARG A 133 2.32 6.75 26.66
CA ARG A 133 2.15 6.45 28.09
C ARG A 133 1.87 4.97 28.35
N SER A 134 1.93 4.13 27.32
CA SER A 134 1.64 2.71 27.45
C SER A 134 2.84 1.98 28.06
N ARG A 135 2.57 0.89 28.80
CA ARG A 135 3.62 0.02 29.32
C ARG A 135 4.55 -0.49 28.21
N GLN A 136 3.98 -0.87 27.07
CA GLN A 136 4.77 -1.37 25.94
C GLN A 136 5.79 -0.32 25.49
N PHE A 137 5.36 0.93 25.33
CA PHE A 137 6.26 2.02 24.96
C PHE A 137 7.36 2.24 26.00
N GLU A 138 6.99 2.26 27.29
CA GLU A 138 7.92 2.42 28.40
C GLU A 138 8.97 1.29 28.48
N THR A 139 8.61 0.05 28.13
CA THR A 139 9.52 -1.10 28.22
C THR A 139 10.33 -1.34 26.96
N GLU A 140 9.73 -1.16 25.79
CA GLU A 140 10.33 -1.58 24.51
C GLU A 140 10.99 -0.45 23.75
N MET A 141 10.59 0.81 23.98
CA MET A 141 11.02 1.94 23.16
C MET A 141 11.72 3.02 23.99
N ALA A 142 11.12 3.44 25.11
CA ALA A 142 11.65 4.50 25.97
C ALA A 142 13.11 4.29 26.43
N PRO A 143 13.60 3.06 26.74
CA PRO A 143 14.98 2.85 27.15
C PRO A 143 16.02 3.17 26.06
N PHE A 144 15.61 3.19 24.79
CA PHE A 144 16.48 3.43 23.65
C PHE A 144 16.42 4.88 23.16
N LEU A 145 15.59 5.73 23.77
CA LEU A 145 15.48 7.13 23.40
C LEU A 145 16.55 7.97 24.11
N SER A 146 17.25 8.79 23.33
CA SER A 146 18.24 9.76 23.84
C SER A 146 17.60 11.01 24.46
N LEU A 147 16.33 11.28 24.15
CA LEU A 147 15.57 12.42 24.66
C LEU A 147 14.31 11.93 25.39
N PRO A 148 13.96 12.54 26.54
CA PRO A 148 12.72 12.22 27.23
C PRO A 148 11.52 12.69 26.41
N VAL A 149 10.48 11.85 26.33
CA VAL A 149 9.25 12.13 25.56
C VAL A 149 8.35 13.13 26.28
N PHE A 150 8.33 13.06 27.62
CA PHE A 150 7.61 13.98 28.48
C PHE A 150 8.60 14.69 29.39
N ALA A 151 8.32 15.97 29.69
CA ALA A 151 9.07 16.69 30.71
C ALA A 151 8.94 15.96 32.06
N ARG A 152 10.04 15.85 32.80
CA ARG A 152 9.98 15.41 34.20
C ARG A 152 9.46 16.59 35.01
N GLU A 153 8.33 16.40 35.71
CA GLU A 153 7.84 17.34 36.72
C GLU A 153 8.75 17.35 37.95
#